data_AF-A0AAT9I4Q7-F1
#
_entry.id   AF-A0AAT9I4Q7-F1
#
_cell.length_a   1.000
_cell.length_b   1.000
_cell.length_c   1.000
_cell.angle_alpha   90.00
_cell.angle_beta   90.00
_cell.angle_gamma   90.00
#
_symmetry.space_group_name_H-M   'P 1'
#
loop_
_entity.id
_entity.type
_entity.pdbx_description
1 polymer ?
#
loop_
_entity_poly.entity_id
_entity_poly.type
_entity_poly.pdbx_seq_one_letter_code
_entity_poly.pdbx_strand_id
1 'polypeptide(L)' 'MNAFMINTAGGRFYIRPDSAERFTVDVNGEEVVMEKDDDGYVRAPGATGAGHRLNMGLLNMIADEIYVHTA' A
#
# COMPACT_ATOMS: atom_id res chain seq x y z
N MET A 1 -12.45 -9.14 -6.14
CA MET A 1 -11.21 -9.32 -5.36
C MET A 1 -11.57 -9.26 -3.89
N ASN A 2 -10.99 -10.14 -3.07
CA ASN A 2 -11.29 -10.18 -1.64
C ASN A 2 -10.28 -9.34 -0.88
N ALA A 3 -10.73 -8.62 0.14
CA ALA A 3 -9.84 -7.95 1.06
C ALA A 3 -8.97 -8.95 1.82
N PHE A 4 -7.74 -8.55 2.12
CA PHE A 4 -6.75 -9.39 2.78
C PHE A 4 -5.94 -8.58 3.78
N MET A 5 -5.27 -9.28 4.70
CA MET A 5 -4.41 -8.66 5.70
C MET A 5 -2.96 -9.01 5.40
N ILE A 6 -2.09 -8.03 5.47
CA ILE A 6 -0.64 -8.22 5.38
C ILE A 6 -0.01 -7.99 6.75
N ASN A 7 1.13 -8.63 6.98
CA ASN A 7 1.91 -8.46 8.20
C ASN A 7 3.32 -8.02 7.83
N THR A 8 3.66 -6.78 8.16
CA THR A 8 4.98 -6.19 7.89
C THR A 8 5.74 -5.99 9.19
N ALA A 9 7.04 -5.66 9.11
CA ALA A 9 7.81 -5.27 10.29
C ALA A 9 7.23 -4.03 11.01
N GLY A 10 6.48 -3.18 10.29
CA GLY A 10 5.81 -2.00 10.84
C GLY A 10 4.41 -2.27 11.42
N GLY A 11 3.91 -3.50 11.35
CA GLY A 11 2.61 -3.90 11.87
C GLY A 11 1.72 -4.61 10.87
N ARG A 12 0.45 -4.79 11.26
CA ARG A 12 -0.58 -5.46 10.45
C ARG A 12 -1.45 -4.41 9.77
N PHE A 13 -1.67 -4.60 8.47
CA PHE A 13 -2.44 -3.67 7.65
C PHE A 13 -3.55 -4.40 6.93
N TYR A 14 -4.72 -3.78 6.90
CA TYR A 14 -5.87 -4.29 6.17
C TYR A 14 -5.88 -3.69 4.77
N ILE A 15 -5.86 -4.55 3.76
CA ILE A 15 -5.83 -4.18 2.34
C ILE A 15 -7.20 -4.46 1.74
N ARG A 16 -7.81 -3.42 1.17
CA ARG A 16 -9.02 -3.49 0.38
C ARG A 16 -8.68 -3.27 -1.09
N PRO A 17 -8.73 -4.31 -1.93
CA PRO A 17 -8.61 -4.13 -3.38
C PRO A 17 -9.83 -3.40 -3.92
N ASP A 18 -9.63 -2.21 -4.49
CA ASP A 18 -10.69 -1.45 -5.16
C ASP A 18 -10.76 -1.83 -6.66
N SER A 19 -9.63 -2.20 -7.27
CA SER A 19 -9.53 -2.75 -8.63
C SER A 19 -8.35 -3.73 -8.74
N ALA A 20 -8.06 -4.24 -9.95
CA ALA A 20 -6.89 -5.09 -10.20
C ALA A 20 -5.55 -4.38 -10.00
N GLU A 21 -5.56 -3.06 -10.05
CA GLU A 21 -4.37 -2.21 -10.01
C GLU A 21 -4.44 -1.21 -8.86
N ARG A 22 -5.50 -1.22 -8.05
CA ARG A 22 -5.74 -0.20 -7.01
C ARG A 22 -6.16 -0.83 -5.69
N PHE A 23 -5.50 -0.42 -4.61
CA PHE A 23 -5.63 -0.99 -3.28
C PHE A 23 -5.72 0.11 -2.23
N THR A 24 -6.78 0.14 -1.43
CA THR A 24 -6.85 0.99 -0.24
C THR A 24 -6.28 0.26 0.97
N VAL A 25 -5.41 0.92 1.73
CA VAL A 25 -4.86 0.44 3.00
C VAL A 25 -5.12 1.43 4.12
N ASP A 26 -5.58 0.95 5.27
CA ASP A 26 -5.68 1.75 6.49
C ASP A 26 -4.34 1.75 7.23
N VAL A 27 -3.68 2.91 7.28
CA VAL A 27 -2.45 3.14 8.00
C VAL A 27 -2.73 4.08 9.18
N ASN A 28 -2.91 3.51 10.38
CA ASN A 28 -3.16 4.24 11.63
C ASN A 28 -4.40 5.16 11.59
N GLY A 29 -5.49 4.73 10.96
CA GLY A 29 -6.73 5.49 10.83
C GLY A 29 -6.77 6.42 9.61
N GLU A 30 -5.81 6.27 8.69
CA GLU A 30 -5.76 6.99 7.43
C GLU A 30 -5.86 6.02 6.26
N GLU A 31 -6.87 6.22 5.41
CA GLU A 31 -7.01 5.45 4.17
C GLU A 31 -6.01 5.97 3.13
N VAL A 32 -5.07 5.12 2.73
CA VAL A 32 -4.05 5.37 1.72
C VAL A 32 -4.37 4.52 0.50
N VAL A 33 -4.45 5.13 -0.67
CA VAL A 33 -4.80 4.43 -1.90
C VAL A 33 -3.54 4.12 -2.68
N MET A 34 -3.06 2.89 -2.67
CA MET A 34 -1.91 2.46 -3.45
C MET A 34 -2.33 1.98 -4.85
N GLU A 35 -1.51 2.27 -5.86
CA GLU A 35 -1.80 1.93 -7.26
C GLU A 35 -0.60 1.24 -7.92
N LYS A 36 -0.88 0.27 -8.78
CA LYS A 36 0.09 -0.45 -9.59
C LYS A 36 0.51 0.46 -10.75
N ASP A 37 1.80 0.73 -10.86
CA ASP A 37 2.36 1.53 -11.94
C ASP A 37 2.63 0.67 -13.20
N ASP A 38 3.00 1.32 -14.31
CA ASP A 38 3.26 0.69 -15.61
C ASP A 38 4.36 -0.38 -15.58
N ASP A 39 5.26 -0.34 -14.58
CA ASP A 39 6.30 -1.36 -14.34
C ASP A 39 5.81 -2.56 -13.51
N GLY A 40 4.54 -2.55 -13.13
CA GLY A 40 3.88 -3.58 -12.34
C GLY A 40 4.09 -3.44 -10.84
N TYR A 41 4.83 -2.44 -10.35
CA TYR A 41 5.03 -2.24 -8.91
C TYR A 41 3.93 -1.38 -8.30
N VAL A 42 3.47 -1.78 -7.11
CA VAL A 42 2.50 -1.00 -6.34
C VAL A 42 3.21 0.18 -5.68
N ARG A 43 2.59 1.36 -5.68
CA ARG A 43 3.15 2.58 -5.07
C ARG A 43 2.08 3.37 -4.34
N ALA A 44 2.45 3.96 -3.21
CA ALA A 44 1.57 4.82 -2.44
C ALA A 44 1.67 6.30 -2.90
N PRO A 45 0.54 7.02 -3.03
CA PRO A 45 0.50 8.46 -3.25
C PRO A 45 0.95 9.19 -1.98
N GLY A 46 1.58 10.35 -2.16
CA GLY A 46 2.20 11.10 -1.07
C GLY A 46 3.70 10.85 -0.92
N ALA A 47 4.30 10.03 -1.78
CA ALA A 47 5.74 9.92 -1.98
C ALA A 47 6.33 11.15 -2.73
N THR A 48 6.00 12.36 -2.30
CA THR A 48 6.55 13.59 -2.89
C THR A 48 7.54 14.23 -1.92
N GLY A 49 8.65 14.76 -2.46
CA GLY A 49 9.79 15.30 -1.70
C GLY A 49 9.51 16.46 -0.73
N ALA A 50 8.26 16.93 -0.64
CA ALA A 50 7.78 17.80 0.41
C ALA A 50 6.91 16.96 1.36
N GLY A 51 7.47 16.57 2.52
CA GLY A 51 6.76 15.79 3.55
C GLY A 51 5.45 16.43 3.99
N HIS A 52 4.57 15.79 4.75
CA HIS A 52 4.78 14.84 5.82
C HIS A 52 3.41 14.22 6.15
N ARG A 53 3.31 12.89 6.22
CA ARG A 53 2.28 12.24 7.06
C ARG A 53 2.57 10.76 7.33
N LEU A 54 3.06 10.05 6.32
CA LEU A 54 3.28 8.61 6.39
C LEU A 54 4.75 8.26 6.19
N ASN A 55 5.21 7.22 6.88
CA ASN A 55 6.59 6.76 6.78
C ASN A 55 6.79 6.07 5.42
N MET A 56 7.63 6.65 4.56
CA MET A 56 7.92 6.11 3.23
C MET A 56 8.44 4.67 3.25
N GLY A 57 9.25 4.30 4.25
CA GLY A 57 9.71 2.92 4.42
C GLY A 57 8.57 1.96 4.73
N LEU A 58 7.59 2.39 5.54
CA LEU A 58 6.39 1.61 5.81
C LEU A 58 5.53 1.44 4.56
N LEU A 59 5.29 2.53 3.82
CA LEU A 59 4.50 2.48 2.59
C LEU A 59 5.14 1.57 1.54
N ASN A 60 6.46 1.59 1.40
CA ASN A 60 7.17 0.70 0.50
C ASN A 60 7.05 -0.77 0.95
N MET A 61 7.20 -1.07 2.25
CA MET A 61 7.01 -2.43 2.75
C MET A 61 5.58 -2.95 2.51
N ILE A 62 4.57 -2.11 2.70
CA ILE A 62 3.18 -2.46 2.41
C ILE A 62 3.00 -2.73 0.91
N ALA A 63 3.55 -1.88 0.06
CA ALA A 63 3.47 -2.04 -1.38
C ALA A 63 4.15 -3.32 -1.88
N ASP A 64 5.32 -3.66 -1.34
CA ASP A 64 6.04 -4.91 -1.66
C ASP A 64 5.21 -6.14 -1.30
N GLU A 65 4.58 -6.15 -0.12
CA GLU A 65 3.68 -7.24 0.29
C GLU A 65 2.43 -7.32 -0.59
N ILE A 66 1.80 -6.18 -0.93
CA ILE A 66 0.67 -6.18 -1.87
C ILE A 66 1.11 -6.76 -3.22
N TYR A 67 2.27 -6.39 -3.72
CA TYR A 67 2.80 -6.92 -4.97
C TYR A 67 2.98 -8.44 -4.87
N VAL A 68 3.65 -8.97 -3.85
CA VAL A 68 3.84 -10.42 -3.66
C VAL A 68 2.50 -11.17 -3.59
N HIS A 69 1.48 -10.58 -2.97
CA HIS A 69 0.16 -11.19 -2.82
C HIS A 69 -0.74 -11.08 -4.07
N THR A 70 -0.40 -10.22 -5.03
CA THR A 70 -1.25 -9.91 -6.19
C THR A 70 -0.55 -10.07 -7.55
N ALA A 71 0.74 -10.41 -7.54
CA ALA A 71 1.56 -10.74 -8.71
C ALA A 71 1.13 -12.05 -9.41
#